data_AF-A0A254UID4-F1
#
_entry.id   AF-A0A254UID4-F1
#
_cell.length_a   1.000
_cell.length_b   1.000
_cell.length_c   1.000
_cell.angle_alpha   90.00
_cell.angle_beta   90.00
_cell.angle_gamma   90.00
#
_symmetry.space_group_name_H-M   'P 1'
#
loop_
_entity.id
_entity.type
_entity.pdbx_description
1 polymer ?
#
loop_
_entity_poly.entity_id
_entity_poly.type
_entity_poly.pdbx_seq_one_letter_code
_entity_poly.pdbx_strand_id
1 'polypeptide(L)'
;MPTDAPRKTAQLYRMAMPGHLCPFGLKSKDLLKRQGFDVEDHLLETHDETEQFKQRHSVETTPQTWIDNERIGGYDSLRKYFGKPLREDGETTYTPVIAIFGVAFLMALAVGWAALGTMLSVRVLEWFIAISMTLLGIQKLQDVEGFSTMFLNYDLLARRWVRYGYLYPFAETLAGLLMIAGALTWLSAPLALFIGTVGAVSVFKAVYIDKRELKCACVGGGSNVPLGFVSLTENLMMIVMGLWMGLRFLLSV
;
A
#
# COMPACT_ATOMS: atom_id res chain seq x y z
N MET A 1 -29.82 -37.20 19.11
CA MET A 1 -29.37 -36.31 20.20
C MET A 1 -28.18 -35.54 19.67
N PRO A 2 -28.24 -34.20 19.51
CA PRO A 2 -27.03 -33.43 19.25
C PRO A 2 -26.27 -33.31 20.58
N THR A 3 -25.02 -33.76 20.58
CA THR A 3 -24.07 -33.59 21.68
C THR A 3 -23.80 -32.10 21.86
N ASP A 4 -24.31 -31.51 22.95
CA ASP A 4 -23.89 -30.20 23.42
C ASP A 4 -22.42 -30.28 23.83
N ALA A 5 -21.52 -30.04 22.86
CA ALA A 5 -20.15 -29.71 23.19
C ALA A 5 -20.19 -28.42 24.05
N PRO A 6 -19.48 -28.37 25.20
CA PRO A 6 -19.47 -27.18 26.02
C PRO A 6 -19.06 -25.99 25.15
N ARG A 7 -19.90 -24.95 25.11
CA ARG A 7 -19.55 -23.70 24.41
C ARG A 7 -18.27 -23.18 25.03
N LYS A 8 -17.23 -23.04 24.22
CA LYS A 8 -15.95 -22.53 24.69
C LYS A 8 -16.13 -21.06 25.02
N THR A 9 -15.81 -20.66 26.25
CA THR A 9 -15.93 -19.28 26.70
C THR A 9 -14.56 -18.61 26.65
N ALA A 10 -14.52 -17.35 26.22
CA ALA A 10 -13.33 -16.51 26.25
C ALA A 10 -13.64 -15.20 26.97
N GLN A 11 -12.76 -14.79 27.88
CA GLN A 11 -12.85 -13.49 28.54
C GLN A 11 -12.01 -12.48 27.76
N LEU A 12 -12.60 -11.33 27.46
CA LEU A 12 -11.94 -10.24 26.75
C LEU A 12 -12.06 -8.96 27.55
N TYR A 13 -10.93 -8.40 27.94
CA TYR A 13 -10.86 -7.09 28.57
C TYR A 13 -10.41 -6.05 27.55
N ARG A 14 -11.23 -5.03 27.29
CA ARG A 14 -10.92 -4.00 26.28
C ARG A 14 -11.41 -2.63 26.70
N MET A 15 -10.71 -1.58 26.25
CA MET A 15 -11.16 -0.21 26.46
C MET A 15 -12.38 0.11 25.60
N ALA A 16 -13.34 0.80 26.22
CA ALA A 16 -14.49 1.40 25.56
C ALA A 16 -14.93 2.66 26.32
N MET A 17 -14.14 3.72 26.21
CA MET A 17 -14.45 5.00 26.86
C MET A 17 -15.32 5.87 25.94
N PRO A 18 -16.11 6.81 26.48
CA PRO A 18 -16.80 7.80 25.66
C PRO A 18 -15.83 8.55 24.74
N GLY A 19 -16.03 8.45 23.43
CA GLY A 19 -15.16 9.09 22.43
C GLY A 19 -13.83 8.37 22.13
N HIS A 20 -13.52 7.25 22.79
CA HIS A 20 -12.30 6.49 22.54
C HIS A 20 -12.56 4.97 22.48
N LEU A 21 -12.68 4.46 21.25
CA LEU A 21 -12.86 3.03 20.97
C LEU A 21 -11.51 2.38 20.67
N CYS A 22 -11.24 1.24 21.31
CA CYS A 22 -10.06 0.43 21.01
C CYS A 22 -10.27 -0.45 19.76
N PRO A 23 -9.59 -0.20 18.62
CA PRO A 23 -9.78 -0.98 17.40
C PRO A 23 -9.36 -2.44 17.58
N PHE A 24 -8.26 -2.68 18.31
CA PHE A 24 -7.77 -4.03 18.58
C PHE A 24 -8.72 -4.82 19.48
N GLY A 25 -9.39 -4.17 20.45
CA GLY A 25 -10.41 -4.81 21.27
C GLY A 25 -11.59 -5.31 20.45
N LEU A 26 -12.07 -4.49 19.51
CA LEU A 26 -13.15 -4.91 18.59
C LEU A 26 -12.71 -6.05 17.68
N LYS A 27 -11.48 -6.00 17.15
CA LYS A 27 -10.92 -7.08 16.32
C LYS A 27 -10.74 -8.38 17.12
N SER A 28 -10.30 -8.32 18.38
CA SER A 28 -10.24 -9.50 19.26
C SER A 28 -11.63 -10.10 19.49
N LYS A 29 -12.63 -9.26 19.80
CA LYS A 29 -14.02 -9.69 20.00
C LYS A 29 -14.59 -10.39 18.77
N ASP A 30 -14.43 -9.79 17.59
CA ASP A 30 -14.88 -10.39 16.32
C ASP A 30 -14.13 -11.70 16.00
N LEU A 31 -12.82 -11.74 16.22
CA LEU A 31 -12.02 -12.95 16.02
C LEU A 31 -12.49 -14.11 16.90
N LEU A 32 -12.67 -13.88 18.20
CA LEU A 32 -13.19 -14.89 19.13
C LEU A 32 -14.56 -15.44 18.71
N LYS A 33 -15.49 -14.54 18.34
CA LYS A 33 -16.81 -14.92 17.84
C LYS A 33 -16.74 -15.78 16.58
N ARG A 34 -15.88 -15.43 15.62
CA ARG A 34 -15.67 -16.22 14.38
C ARG A 34 -15.04 -17.58 14.64
N GLN A 35 -14.32 -17.75 15.74
CA GLN A 35 -13.78 -19.05 16.17
C GLN A 35 -14.79 -19.86 17.01
N GLY A 36 -16.02 -19.36 17.18
CA GLY A 36 -17.10 -20.07 17.86
C GLY A 36 -17.09 -19.93 19.38
N PHE A 37 -16.33 -18.98 19.94
CA PHE A 37 -16.34 -18.72 21.38
C PHE A 37 -17.53 -17.85 21.78
N ASP A 38 -18.08 -18.14 22.96
CA ASP A 38 -18.89 -17.17 23.70
C ASP A 38 -17.96 -16.18 24.39
N VAL A 39 -18.20 -14.88 24.22
CA VAL A 39 -17.24 -13.84 24.63
C VAL A 39 -17.78 -13.05 25.80
N GLU A 40 -17.16 -13.24 26.96
CA GLU A 40 -17.35 -12.40 28.15
C GLU A 40 -16.58 -11.09 27.94
N ASP A 41 -17.29 -10.06 27.46
CA ASP A 41 -16.73 -8.77 27.08
C ASP A 41 -16.71 -7.81 28.28
N HIS A 42 -15.56 -7.71 28.94
CA HIS A 42 -15.32 -6.79 30.05
C HIS A 42 -14.79 -5.45 29.52
N LEU A 43 -15.61 -4.41 29.66
CA LEU A 43 -15.27 -3.06 29.22
C LEU A 43 -14.51 -2.31 30.32
N LEU A 44 -13.42 -1.66 29.91
CA LEU A 44 -12.70 -0.68 30.71
C LEU A 44 -13.16 0.69 30.21
N GLU A 45 -14.02 1.36 30.99
CA GLU A 45 -14.75 2.55 30.59
C GLU A 45 -14.04 3.84 31.03
N THR A 46 -13.03 3.73 31.89
CA THR A 46 -12.18 4.85 32.31
C THR A 46 -10.68 4.57 32.15
N HIS A 47 -9.89 5.65 32.10
CA HIS A 47 -8.44 5.56 32.09
C HIS A 47 -7.90 4.90 33.37
N ASP A 48 -8.45 5.27 34.53
CA ASP A 48 -8.03 4.72 35.82
C ASP A 48 -8.33 3.23 35.93
N GLU A 49 -9.48 2.77 35.45
CA GLU A 49 -9.79 1.33 35.34
C GLU A 49 -8.78 0.60 34.44
N THR A 50 -8.39 1.23 33.33
CA THR A 50 -7.43 0.64 32.39
C THR A 50 -6.05 0.50 33.03
N GLU A 51 -5.57 1.53 33.73
CA GLU A 51 -4.28 1.49 34.41
C GLU A 51 -4.29 0.53 35.60
N GLN A 52 -5.38 0.50 36.39
CA GLN A 52 -5.55 -0.49 37.45
C GLN A 52 -5.55 -1.91 36.91
N PHE A 53 -6.22 -2.15 35.78
CA PHE A 53 -6.23 -3.45 35.11
C PHE A 53 -4.82 -3.84 34.66
N LYS A 54 -4.10 -2.94 34.00
CA LYS A 54 -2.70 -3.14 33.57
C LYS A 54 -1.79 -3.51 34.73
N GLN A 55 -1.89 -2.78 35.84
CA GLN A 55 -1.10 -3.04 37.05
C GLN A 55 -1.46 -4.40 37.67
N ARG A 56 -2.76 -4.68 37.86
CA ARG A 56 -3.26 -5.93 38.46
C ARG A 56 -2.84 -7.17 37.68
N HIS A 57 -2.85 -7.09 36.35
CA HIS A 57 -2.49 -8.22 35.48
C HIS A 57 -1.04 -8.15 34.96
N SER A 58 -0.25 -7.15 35.37
CA SER A 58 1.12 -6.90 34.92
C SER A 58 1.25 -6.96 33.39
N VAL A 59 0.42 -6.16 32.70
CA VAL A 59 0.41 -6.03 31.23
C VAL A 59 0.59 -4.57 30.84
N GLU A 60 1.29 -4.32 29.74
CA GLU A 60 1.53 -2.95 29.25
C GLU A 60 0.37 -2.41 28.40
N THR A 61 -0.39 -3.30 27.77
CA THR A 61 -1.39 -2.93 26.75
C THR A 61 -2.72 -3.64 26.96
N THR A 62 -3.78 -3.06 26.41
CA THR A 62 -5.10 -3.67 26.23
C THR A 62 -5.44 -3.65 24.73
N PRO A 63 -6.26 -4.58 24.20
CA PRO A 63 -7.05 -5.59 24.91
C PRO A 63 -6.22 -6.76 25.44
N GLN A 64 -6.79 -7.54 26.35
CA GLN A 64 -6.22 -8.80 26.83
C GLN A 64 -7.29 -9.90 26.79
N THR A 65 -6.90 -11.09 26.35
CA THR A 65 -7.78 -12.24 26.14
C THR A 65 -7.36 -13.42 27.01
N TRP A 66 -8.34 -14.08 27.62
CA TRP A 66 -8.17 -15.35 28.32
C TRP A 66 -9.08 -16.42 27.70
N ILE A 67 -8.55 -17.63 27.57
CA ILE A 67 -9.26 -18.82 27.10
C ILE A 67 -8.91 -19.95 28.06
N ASP A 68 -9.90 -20.69 28.56
CA ASP A 68 -9.70 -21.80 29.51
C ASP A 68 -8.85 -21.39 30.75
N ASN A 69 -9.08 -20.18 31.26
CA ASN A 69 -8.31 -19.51 32.34
C ASN A 69 -6.81 -19.27 32.04
N GLU A 70 -6.35 -19.54 30.83
CA GLU A 70 -5.00 -19.21 30.38
C GLU A 70 -4.97 -17.83 29.70
N ARG A 71 -4.00 -16.99 30.08
CA ARG A 71 -3.81 -15.67 29.47
C ARG A 71 -3.18 -15.82 28.09
N ILE A 72 -3.95 -15.59 27.03
CA ILE A 72 -3.46 -15.60 25.66
C ILE A 72 -2.71 -14.31 25.33
N GLY A 73 -3.21 -13.16 25.79
CA GLY A 73 -2.58 -11.87 25.59
C GLY A 73 -3.39 -10.89 24.72
N GLY A 74 -2.69 -9.98 24.05
CA GLY A 74 -3.27 -9.01 23.13
C GLY A 74 -3.74 -9.60 21.81
N TYR A 75 -4.15 -8.73 20.88
CA TYR A 75 -4.71 -9.17 19.58
C TYR A 75 -3.73 -10.01 18.75
N ASP A 76 -2.44 -9.67 18.74
CA ASP A 76 -1.45 -10.46 17.98
C ASP A 76 -1.22 -11.84 18.59
N SER A 77 -1.09 -11.92 19.93
CA SER A 77 -1.00 -13.22 20.61
C SER A 77 -2.25 -14.08 20.37
N LEU A 78 -3.44 -13.46 20.33
CA LEU A 78 -4.69 -14.13 20.00
C LEU A 78 -4.72 -14.66 18.57
N ARG A 79 -4.21 -13.88 17.60
CA ARG A 79 -4.06 -14.36 16.22
C ARG A 79 -3.11 -15.55 16.13
N LYS A 80 -1.98 -15.48 16.84
CA LYS A 80 -1.00 -16.57 16.92
C LYS A 80 -1.60 -17.83 17.52
N TYR A 81 -2.39 -17.70 18.59
CA TYR A 81 -3.12 -18.82 19.22
C TYR A 81 -4.01 -19.56 18.22
N PHE A 82 -4.69 -18.83 17.33
CA PHE A 82 -5.52 -19.42 16.27
C PHE A 82 -4.75 -19.80 14.99
N GLY A 83 -3.42 -19.85 15.03
CA GLY A 83 -2.58 -20.19 13.87
C GLY A 83 -2.71 -19.20 12.72
N LYS A 84 -3.19 -17.97 12.97
CA LYS A 84 -3.25 -16.93 11.93
C LYS A 84 -1.87 -16.30 11.78
N PRO A 85 -1.38 -16.13 10.54
CA PRO A 85 -0.06 -15.57 10.29
C PRO A 85 0.00 -14.15 10.86
N LEU A 86 0.93 -13.91 11.78
CA LEU A 86 1.32 -12.56 12.17
C LEU A 86 2.23 -12.01 11.08
N ARG A 87 2.06 -10.73 10.75
CA ARG A 87 3.04 -10.07 9.88
C ARG A 87 4.24 -9.77 10.75
N GLU A 88 5.41 -10.29 10.42
CA GLU A 88 6.64 -9.82 11.06
C GLU A 88 6.91 -8.37 10.65
N ASP A 89 7.45 -7.59 11.59
CA ASP A 89 7.84 -6.21 11.33
C ASP A 89 8.88 -6.18 10.21
N GLY A 90 8.53 -5.56 9.07
CA GLY A 90 9.39 -5.46 7.90
C GLY A 90 9.11 -6.46 6.78
N GLU A 91 8.11 -7.34 6.91
CA GLU A 91 7.72 -8.23 5.81
C GLU A 91 7.34 -7.47 4.54
N THR A 92 7.91 -7.92 3.41
CA THR A 92 7.61 -7.35 2.10
C THR A 92 6.17 -7.62 1.70
N THR A 93 5.53 -6.65 1.06
CA THR A 93 4.12 -6.80 0.66
C THR A 93 3.87 -6.22 -0.72
N TYR A 94 3.21 -7.00 -1.57
CA TYR A 94 2.79 -6.56 -2.91
C TYR A 94 1.32 -6.15 -2.96
N THR A 95 0.56 -6.32 -1.87
CA THR A 95 -0.88 -6.03 -1.84
C THR A 95 -1.22 -4.60 -2.29
N PRO A 96 -0.51 -3.54 -1.84
CA PRO A 96 -0.80 -2.18 -2.31
C PRO A 96 -0.57 -2.01 -3.81
N VAL A 97 0.49 -2.62 -4.35
CA VAL A 97 0.83 -2.57 -5.77
C VAL A 97 -0.22 -3.29 -6.61
N ILE A 98 -0.57 -4.52 -6.22
CA ILE A 98 -1.60 -5.31 -6.90
C ILE A 98 -2.95 -4.56 -6.88
N ALA A 99 -3.30 -3.91 -5.77
CA ALA A 99 -4.51 -3.10 -5.67
C ALA A 99 -4.47 -1.91 -6.65
N ILE A 100 -3.36 -1.16 -6.71
CA ILE A 100 -3.21 -0.01 -7.59
C ILE A 100 -3.31 -0.43 -9.07
N PHE A 101 -2.51 -1.39 -9.51
CA PHE A 101 -2.53 -1.85 -10.90
C PHE A 101 -3.84 -2.56 -11.25
N GLY A 102 -4.43 -3.33 -10.32
CA GLY A 102 -5.72 -3.98 -10.52
C GLY A 102 -6.85 -2.96 -10.72
N VAL A 103 -6.91 -1.92 -9.87
CA VAL A 103 -7.90 -0.85 -10.01
C VAL A 103 -7.63 -0.01 -11.27
N ALA A 104 -6.37 0.31 -11.58
CA ALA A 104 -6.02 1.04 -12.80
C ALA A 104 -6.48 0.29 -14.06
N PHE A 105 -6.31 -1.04 -14.09
CA PHE A 105 -6.75 -1.88 -15.20
C PHE A 105 -8.28 -1.87 -15.34
N LEU A 106 -9.01 -2.03 -14.23
CA LEU A 106 -10.47 -1.95 -14.24
C LEU A 106 -10.99 -0.56 -14.67
N MET A 107 -10.33 0.51 -14.23
CA MET A 107 -10.64 1.87 -14.68
C MET A 107 -10.40 2.02 -16.19
N ALA A 108 -9.28 1.52 -16.71
CA ALA A 108 -8.99 1.58 -18.14
C ALA A 108 -10.01 0.81 -18.98
N LEU A 109 -10.45 -0.36 -18.52
CA LEU A 109 -11.55 -1.12 -19.16
C LEU A 109 -12.86 -0.35 -19.10
N ALA A 110 -13.20 0.26 -17.95
CA ALA A 110 -14.43 1.03 -17.78
C ALA A 110 -14.46 2.27 -18.67
N VAL A 111 -13.35 3.02 -18.76
CA VAL A 111 -13.20 4.17 -19.66
C VAL A 111 -13.20 3.72 -21.11
N GLY A 112 -12.53 2.61 -21.43
CA GLY A 112 -12.57 1.91 -22.72
C GLY A 112 -13.98 1.65 -23.20
N TRP A 113 -14.76 0.99 -22.36
CA TRP A 113 -16.15 0.66 -22.61
C TRP A 113 -17.01 1.93 -22.78
N ALA A 114 -16.87 2.90 -21.87
CA ALA A 114 -17.68 4.11 -21.88
C ALA A 114 -17.40 5.03 -23.09
N ALA A 115 -16.13 5.15 -23.50
CA ALA A 115 -15.73 6.07 -24.56
C ALA A 115 -15.75 5.44 -25.96
N LEU A 116 -15.45 4.15 -26.09
CA LEU A 116 -15.23 3.48 -27.38
C LEU A 116 -16.18 2.29 -27.63
N GLY A 117 -16.96 1.85 -26.63
CA GLY A 117 -17.79 0.65 -26.72
C GLY A 117 -16.99 -0.67 -26.80
N THR A 118 -15.67 -0.61 -26.65
CA THR A 118 -14.78 -1.78 -26.72
C THR A 118 -14.02 -1.96 -25.41
N MET A 119 -13.95 -3.19 -24.91
CA MET A 119 -13.18 -3.48 -23.69
C MET A 119 -11.68 -3.66 -23.97
N LEU A 120 -11.29 -4.11 -25.16
CA LEU A 120 -9.90 -4.41 -25.49
C LEU A 120 -9.49 -3.65 -26.75
N SER A 121 -8.61 -2.67 -26.58
CA SER A 121 -8.00 -1.90 -27.66
C SER A 121 -6.63 -1.39 -27.23
N VAL A 122 -5.82 -0.95 -28.20
CA VAL A 122 -4.54 -0.28 -27.92
C VAL A 122 -4.75 0.96 -27.04
N ARG A 123 -5.88 1.66 -27.21
CA ARG A 123 -6.23 2.84 -26.40
C ARG A 123 -6.51 2.49 -24.94
N VAL A 124 -7.09 1.32 -24.67
CA VAL A 124 -7.29 0.83 -23.30
C VAL A 124 -5.94 0.55 -22.64
N LEU A 125 -4.97 0.01 -23.39
CA LEU A 125 -3.62 -0.20 -22.86
C LEU A 125 -2.91 1.13 -22.57
N GLU A 126 -3.04 2.13 -23.45
CA GLU A 126 -2.55 3.50 -23.22
C GLU A 126 -3.14 4.08 -21.92
N TRP A 127 -4.46 3.98 -21.74
CA TRP A 127 -5.14 4.45 -20.54
C TRP A 127 -4.73 3.67 -19.29
N PHE A 128 -4.55 2.35 -19.38
CA PHE A 128 -4.08 1.55 -18.24
C PHE A 128 -2.74 2.05 -17.71
N ILE A 129 -1.76 2.28 -18.59
CA ILE A 129 -0.44 2.74 -18.17
C ILE A 129 -0.53 4.16 -17.62
N ALA A 130 -1.23 5.06 -18.31
CA ALA A 130 -1.34 6.46 -17.88
C ALA A 130 -2.09 6.60 -16.55
N ILE A 131 -3.18 5.84 -16.34
CA ILE A 131 -3.92 5.79 -15.06
C ILE A 131 -3.03 5.20 -13.96
N SER A 132 -2.27 4.14 -14.25
CA SER A 132 -1.34 3.55 -13.27
C SER A 132 -0.29 4.56 -12.82
N MET A 133 0.31 5.30 -13.77
CA MET A 133 1.25 6.39 -13.48
C MET A 133 0.61 7.48 -12.62
N THR A 134 -0.61 7.92 -12.95
CA THR A 134 -1.31 8.93 -12.15
C THR A 134 -1.62 8.43 -10.74
N LEU A 135 -2.05 7.19 -10.56
CA LEU A 135 -2.34 6.62 -9.24
C LEU A 135 -1.07 6.48 -8.39
N LEU A 136 0.05 6.02 -8.97
CA LEU A 136 1.35 5.97 -8.28
C LEU A 136 1.86 7.38 -7.96
N GLY A 137 1.72 8.32 -8.89
CA GLY A 137 1.99 9.74 -8.67
C GLY A 137 1.23 10.32 -7.49
N ILE A 138 -0.06 10.00 -7.35
CA ILE A 138 -0.87 10.40 -6.18
C ILE A 138 -0.28 9.82 -4.87
N GLN A 139 0.14 8.56 -4.85
CA GLN A 139 0.77 7.97 -3.65
C GLN A 139 2.06 8.71 -3.26
N LYS A 140 2.85 9.13 -4.25
CA LYS A 140 4.08 9.92 -4.05
C LYS A 140 3.77 11.34 -3.56
N LEU A 141 2.65 11.92 -4.00
CA LEU A 141 2.19 13.26 -3.61
C LEU A 141 1.58 13.31 -2.19
N GLN A 142 1.07 12.20 -1.67
CA GLN A 142 0.50 12.15 -0.31
C GLN A 142 1.55 12.43 0.78
N ASP A 143 2.80 12.01 0.56
CA ASP A 143 3.92 12.26 1.46
C ASP A 143 5.20 12.51 0.63
N VAL A 144 5.30 13.74 0.13
CA VAL A 144 6.43 14.17 -0.73
C VAL A 144 7.76 14.09 0.02
N GLU A 145 7.77 14.37 1.33
CA GLU A 145 8.98 14.34 2.15
C GLU A 145 9.45 12.90 2.40
N GLY A 146 8.53 12.00 2.76
CA GLY A 146 8.84 10.58 2.85
C GLY A 146 9.27 9.98 1.52
N PHE A 147 8.61 10.38 0.42
CA PHE A 147 9.01 9.98 -0.93
C PHE A 147 10.42 10.45 -1.26
N SER A 148 10.72 11.74 -1.13
CA SER A 148 12.01 12.31 -1.52
C SER A 148 13.15 11.69 -0.74
N THR A 149 12.96 11.48 0.58
CA THR A 149 13.93 10.81 1.45
C THR A 149 14.21 9.39 0.98
N MET A 150 13.18 8.62 0.65
CA MET A 150 13.34 7.24 0.15
C MET A 150 13.92 7.20 -1.27
N PHE A 151 13.55 8.15 -2.12
CA PHE A 151 13.98 8.23 -3.52
C PHE A 151 15.48 8.54 -3.64
N LEU A 152 16.02 9.41 -2.76
CA LEU A 152 17.44 9.71 -2.66
C LEU A 152 18.31 8.46 -2.37
N ASN A 153 17.74 7.43 -1.75
CA ASN A 153 18.48 6.21 -1.44
C ASN A 153 18.87 5.39 -2.67
N TYR A 154 18.35 5.67 -3.87
CA TYR A 154 18.74 4.94 -5.08
C TYR A 154 18.80 5.80 -6.35
N ASP A 155 18.00 6.87 -6.47
CA ASP A 155 17.96 7.66 -7.69
C ASP A 155 19.24 8.48 -7.90
N LEU A 156 19.89 8.27 -9.05
CA LEU A 156 21.18 8.88 -9.36
C LEU A 156 21.08 10.40 -9.54
N LEU A 157 19.98 10.88 -10.13
CA LEU A 157 19.78 12.30 -10.39
C LEU A 157 19.34 13.02 -9.12
N ALA A 158 18.46 12.43 -8.32
CA ALA A 158 18.04 12.98 -7.04
C ALA A 158 19.22 13.12 -6.08
N ARG A 159 20.14 12.14 -6.04
CA ARG A 159 21.37 12.23 -5.23
C ARG A 159 22.26 13.41 -5.63
N ARG A 160 22.27 13.76 -6.92
CA ARG A 160 23.05 14.90 -7.44
C ARG A 160 22.33 16.22 -7.25
N TRP A 161 21.00 16.23 -7.36
CA TRP A 161 20.16 17.41 -7.21
C TRP A 161 18.91 17.08 -6.39
N VAL A 162 18.98 17.28 -5.08
CA VAL A 162 17.92 16.88 -4.13
C VAL A 162 16.54 17.43 -4.50
N ARG A 163 16.47 18.67 -5.02
CA ARG A 163 15.20 19.28 -5.46
C ARG A 163 14.49 18.50 -6.57
N TYR A 164 15.22 17.72 -7.38
CA TYR A 164 14.61 16.81 -8.35
C TYR A 164 13.70 15.79 -7.67
N GLY A 165 14.09 15.25 -6.51
CA GLY A 165 13.26 14.30 -5.75
C GLY A 165 11.93 14.89 -5.29
N TYR A 166 11.87 16.20 -5.06
CA TYR A 166 10.63 16.91 -4.73
C TYR A 166 9.78 17.21 -5.97
N LEU A 167 10.40 17.44 -7.12
CA LEU A 167 9.71 17.73 -8.37
C LEU A 167 9.16 16.47 -9.06
N TYR A 168 9.83 15.33 -8.85
CA TYR A 168 9.53 14.07 -9.53
C TYR A 168 8.06 13.62 -9.40
N PRO A 169 7.44 13.59 -8.20
CA PRO A 169 6.04 13.18 -8.06
C PRO A 169 5.08 14.03 -8.90
N PHE A 170 5.34 15.34 -9.00
CA PHE A 170 4.53 16.26 -9.80
C PHE A 170 4.75 16.03 -11.29
N ALA A 171 6.01 15.86 -11.71
CA ALA A 171 6.36 15.60 -13.11
C ALA A 171 5.71 14.32 -13.64
N GLU A 172 5.78 13.24 -12.85
CA GLU A 172 5.17 11.97 -13.19
C GLU A 172 3.63 12.05 -13.23
N THR A 173 3.03 12.66 -12.21
CA THR A 173 1.55 12.83 -12.15
C THR A 173 1.07 13.65 -13.34
N LEU A 174 1.76 14.75 -13.66
CA LEU A 174 1.47 15.60 -14.81
C LEU A 174 1.60 14.83 -16.13
N ALA A 175 2.68 14.06 -16.30
CA ALA A 175 2.87 13.22 -17.48
C ALA A 175 1.72 12.22 -17.64
N GLY A 176 1.34 11.51 -16.57
CA GLY A 176 0.22 10.57 -16.57
C GLY A 176 -1.11 11.25 -16.96
N LEU A 177 -1.44 12.39 -16.35
CA LEU A 177 -2.66 13.14 -16.67
C LEU A 177 -2.73 13.60 -18.13
N LEU A 178 -1.62 14.14 -18.66
CA LEU A 178 -1.52 14.55 -20.05
C LEU A 178 -1.63 13.35 -21.01
N MET A 179 -1.05 12.20 -20.64
CA MET A 179 -1.16 10.96 -21.40
C MET A 179 -2.58 10.39 -21.41
N ILE A 180 -3.33 10.45 -20.28
CA ILE A 180 -4.76 10.08 -20.23
C ILE A 180 -5.57 10.93 -21.19
N ALA A 181 -5.37 12.25 -21.13
CA ALA A 181 -6.04 13.21 -22.00
C ALA A 181 -5.66 13.04 -23.47
N GLY A 182 -4.47 12.47 -23.76
CA GLY A 182 -3.88 12.51 -25.10
C GLY A 182 -3.52 13.93 -25.54
N ALA A 183 -3.30 14.83 -24.59
CA ALA A 183 -3.03 16.25 -24.83
C ALA A 183 -1.57 16.59 -24.55
N LEU A 184 -1.03 17.60 -25.25
CA LEU A 184 0.36 18.05 -25.13
C LEU A 184 1.36 16.89 -25.14
N THR A 185 1.20 15.92 -26.05
CA THR A 185 2.11 14.77 -26.19
C THR A 185 3.54 15.19 -26.47
N TRP A 186 3.75 16.33 -27.13
CA TRP A 186 5.07 16.94 -27.32
C TRP A 186 5.78 17.27 -25.99
N LEU A 187 5.03 17.46 -24.90
CA LEU A 187 5.55 17.71 -23.55
C LEU A 187 5.57 16.42 -22.70
N SER A 188 4.45 15.69 -22.68
CA SER A 188 4.31 14.53 -21.80
C SER A 188 5.19 13.35 -22.21
N ALA A 189 5.41 13.12 -23.51
CA ALA A 189 6.26 12.03 -23.98
C ALA A 189 7.75 12.24 -23.64
N PRO A 190 8.38 13.39 -23.95
CA PRO A 190 9.76 13.64 -23.52
C PRO A 190 9.93 13.64 -22.00
N LEU A 191 8.95 14.18 -21.26
CA LEU A 191 8.98 14.19 -19.80
C LEU A 191 8.99 12.77 -19.23
N ALA A 192 8.06 11.91 -19.66
CA ALA A 192 7.98 10.51 -19.25
C ALA A 192 9.22 9.71 -19.66
N LEU A 193 9.74 9.93 -20.87
CA LEU A 193 10.98 9.30 -21.34
C LEU A 193 12.17 9.67 -20.46
N PHE A 194 12.31 10.96 -20.14
CA PHE A 194 13.42 11.44 -19.35
C PHE A 194 13.39 10.86 -17.93
N ILE A 195 12.27 11.02 -17.22
CA ILE A 195 12.14 10.54 -15.83
C ILE A 195 12.18 9.01 -15.76
N GLY A 196 11.56 8.32 -16.72
CA GLY A 196 11.56 6.86 -16.79
C GLY A 196 12.93 6.28 -17.11
N THR A 197 13.69 6.90 -17.99
CA THR A 197 15.06 6.43 -18.31
C THR A 197 16.00 6.63 -17.14
N VAL A 198 15.97 7.82 -16.50
CA VAL A 198 16.79 8.10 -15.32
C VAL A 198 16.43 7.15 -14.17
N GLY A 199 15.13 6.94 -13.93
CA GLY A 199 14.64 6.02 -12.90
C GLY A 199 15.00 4.57 -13.19
N ALA A 200 14.82 4.10 -14.43
CA ALA A 200 15.17 2.74 -14.83
C ALA A 200 16.67 2.45 -14.62
N VAL A 201 17.55 3.35 -15.06
CA VAL A 201 18.99 3.21 -14.88
C VAL A 201 19.36 3.21 -13.39
N SER A 202 18.71 4.08 -12.59
CA SER A 202 18.95 4.17 -11.16
C SER A 202 18.53 2.91 -10.41
N VAL A 203 17.33 2.39 -10.68
CA VAL A 203 16.81 1.15 -10.09
C VAL A 203 17.65 -0.04 -10.54
N PHE A 204 17.99 -0.11 -11.84
CA PHE A 204 18.82 -1.18 -12.38
C PHE A 204 20.17 -1.23 -11.67
N LYS A 205 20.83 -0.08 -11.52
CA LYS A 205 22.09 -0.01 -10.78
C LYS A 205 21.91 -0.40 -9.31
N ALA A 206 20.95 0.18 -8.60
CA ALA A 206 20.78 -0.07 -7.17
C ALA A 206 20.46 -1.53 -6.83
N VAL A 207 19.66 -2.20 -7.67
CA VAL A 207 19.15 -3.55 -7.40
C VAL A 207 20.01 -4.63 -8.04
N TYR A 208 20.41 -4.49 -9.30
CA TYR A 208 21.12 -5.54 -10.03
C TYR A 208 22.64 -5.44 -9.93
N ILE A 209 23.18 -4.22 -9.79
CA ILE A 209 24.63 -4.01 -9.66
C ILE A 209 25.01 -3.94 -8.18
N ASP A 210 24.40 -3.02 -7.43
CA ASP A 210 24.74 -2.77 -6.03
C ASP A 210 24.10 -3.78 -5.06
N LYS A 211 23.20 -4.66 -5.56
CA LYS A 211 22.47 -5.69 -4.79
C LYS A 211 21.86 -5.18 -3.49
N ARG A 212 21.31 -3.96 -3.51
CA ARG A 212 20.70 -3.35 -2.32
C ARG A 212 19.26 -3.79 -2.15
N GLU A 213 18.91 -4.26 -0.96
CA GLU A 213 17.53 -4.51 -0.57
C GLU A 213 16.88 -3.19 -0.13
N LEU A 214 16.20 -2.53 -1.06
CA LEU A 214 15.55 -1.24 -0.84
C LEU A 214 14.03 -1.36 -0.99
N LYS A 215 13.30 -0.51 -0.27
CA LYS A 215 11.85 -0.37 -0.39
C LYS A 215 11.50 0.59 -1.53
N CYS A 216 10.42 0.30 -2.27
CA CYS A 216 9.88 1.14 -3.33
C CYS A 216 9.33 2.43 -2.72
N ALA A 217 9.78 3.58 -3.22
CA ALA A 217 9.13 4.86 -2.92
C ALA A 217 7.82 5.05 -3.74
N CYS A 218 7.52 4.09 -4.62
CA CYS A 218 6.46 4.14 -5.62
C CYS A 218 5.05 4.20 -5.02
N VAL A 219 4.90 3.72 -3.78
CA VAL A 219 3.67 3.76 -2.99
C VAL A 219 3.82 4.70 -1.79
N GLY A 220 4.72 5.70 -1.89
CA GLY A 220 5.04 6.63 -0.80
C GLY A 220 6.09 6.10 0.19
N GLY A 221 6.45 6.94 1.17
CA GLY A 221 7.56 6.70 2.11
C GLY A 221 7.35 5.55 3.11
N GLY A 222 6.10 5.11 3.32
CA GLY A 222 5.74 4.13 4.36
C GLY A 222 5.54 2.68 3.89
N SER A 223 5.82 2.35 2.62
CA SER A 223 5.49 1.03 2.06
C SER A 223 6.62 0.00 2.25
N ASN A 224 6.28 -1.25 2.57
CA ASN A 224 7.22 -2.39 2.57
C ASN A 224 7.26 -3.10 1.21
N VAL A 225 7.02 -2.38 0.11
CA VAL A 225 7.09 -2.95 -1.24
C VAL A 225 8.55 -3.06 -1.64
N PRO A 226 9.04 -4.19 -2.16
CA PRO A 226 10.42 -4.27 -2.65
C PRO A 226 10.58 -3.45 -3.93
N LEU A 227 11.65 -2.66 -4.01
CA LEU A 227 11.89 -1.71 -5.10
C LEU A 227 12.04 -2.40 -6.47
N GLY A 228 12.74 -3.54 -6.51
CA GLY A 228 13.32 -4.12 -7.72
C GLY A 228 12.38 -4.31 -8.90
N PHE A 229 11.50 -5.30 -8.83
CA PHE A 229 10.68 -5.67 -9.99
C PHE A 229 9.60 -4.62 -10.31
N VAL A 230 8.96 -4.07 -9.28
CA VAL A 230 7.83 -3.15 -9.43
C VAL A 230 8.29 -1.82 -10.03
N SER A 231 9.31 -1.19 -9.44
CA SER A 231 9.79 0.12 -9.92
C SER A 231 10.45 0.04 -11.28
N LEU A 232 11.17 -1.06 -11.58
CA LEU A 232 11.75 -1.25 -12.92
C LEU A 232 10.65 -1.36 -13.98
N THR A 233 9.59 -2.13 -13.70
CA THR A 233 8.46 -2.31 -14.62
C THR A 233 7.75 -0.97 -14.87
N GLU A 234 7.52 -0.20 -13.83
CA GLU A 234 6.92 1.15 -13.91
C GLU A 234 7.77 2.09 -14.79
N ASN A 235 9.07 2.17 -14.54
CA ASN A 235 9.97 3.01 -15.33
C ASN A 235 10.01 2.58 -16.80
N LEU A 236 9.98 1.26 -17.07
CA LEU A 236 9.93 0.74 -18.43
C LEU A 236 8.60 1.07 -19.12
N MET A 237 7.48 1.00 -18.41
CA MET A 237 6.18 1.43 -18.92
C MET A 237 6.17 2.90 -19.31
N MET A 238 6.79 3.79 -18.52
CA MET A 238 6.95 5.21 -18.86
C MET A 238 7.76 5.40 -20.15
N ILE A 239 8.85 4.66 -20.30
CA ILE A 239 9.68 4.71 -21.52
C ILE A 239 8.88 4.23 -22.72
N VAL A 240 8.23 3.07 -22.63
CA VAL A 240 7.43 2.50 -23.73
C VAL A 240 6.30 3.45 -24.13
N MET A 241 5.56 4.00 -23.16
CA MET A 241 4.49 4.97 -23.44
C MET A 241 5.01 6.26 -24.06
N GLY A 242 6.12 6.78 -23.53
CA GLY A 242 6.74 7.98 -24.08
C GLY A 242 7.22 7.79 -25.53
N LEU A 243 7.84 6.65 -25.84
CA LEU A 243 8.22 6.30 -27.22
C LEU A 243 6.98 6.12 -28.11
N TRP A 244 5.99 5.37 -27.64
CA TRP A 244 4.77 5.07 -28.39
C TRP A 244 3.95 6.32 -28.71
N MET A 245 3.62 7.11 -27.70
CA MET A 245 2.82 8.32 -27.87
C MET A 245 3.61 9.42 -28.59
N GLY A 246 4.93 9.51 -28.36
CA GLY A 246 5.80 10.43 -29.08
C GLY A 246 5.89 10.09 -30.57
N LEU A 247 6.08 8.81 -30.91
CA LEU A 247 6.08 8.34 -32.29
C LEU A 247 4.73 8.55 -32.96
N ARG A 248 3.63 8.22 -32.27
CA ARG A 248 2.27 8.44 -32.78
C ARG A 248 2.00 9.92 -33.06
N PHE A 249 2.47 10.83 -32.19
CA PHE A 249 2.39 12.26 -32.41
C PHE A 249 3.18 12.68 -33.67
N LEU A 250 4.44 12.25 -33.78
CA LEU A 250 5.30 12.56 -34.95
C LEU A 250 4.76 12.01 -36.28
N LEU A 251 4.08 10.86 -36.26
CA LEU A 251 3.47 10.26 -37.45
C LEU A 251 2.09 10.86 -37.78
N SER A 252 1.46 11.58 -36.85
CA SER A 252 0.14 12.21 -37.02
C SER A 252 0.20 13.70 -37.38
N VAL A 253 1.39 14.31 -37.28
CA VAL A 253 1.72 15.68 -37.71
C VAL A 253 2.30 15.62 -39.11
#